data_AF-A0A432ZU36-F1
#
_entry.id   AF-A0A432ZU36-F1
#
_cell.length_a   1.000
_cell.length_b   1.000
_cell.length_c   1.000
_cell.angle_alpha   90.00
_cell.angle_beta   90.00
_cell.angle_gamma   90.00
#
_symmetry.space_group_name_H-M   'P 1'
#
loop_
_entity.id
_entity.type
_entity.pdbx_description
1 polymer ?
#
loop_
_entity_poly.entity_id
_entity_poly.type
_entity_poly.pdbx_seq_one_letter_code
_entity_poly.pdbx_strand_id
1 'polypeptide(L)'
;MPFTIQQLSWHKRRKATVEPQPVAIEVPDFKKQVNHLCDITVQFDNGERLVLTGRVTQHPITGVWSVNGINGSGQAVSARYHDEG
;
A
#
# COMPACT_ATOMS: atom_id res chain seq x y z
N MET A 1 7.11 8.75 -8.70
CA MET A 1 5.97 7.81 -8.53
C MET A 1 5.04 8.40 -7.47
N PRO A 2 3.76 8.60 -7.79
CA PRO A 2 2.85 9.48 -7.03
C PRO A 2 2.24 8.82 -5.78
N PHE A 3 2.95 7.93 -5.07
CA PHE A 3 2.39 7.22 -3.92
C PHE A 3 3.21 7.42 -2.65
N THR A 4 2.51 7.70 -1.55
CA THR A 4 3.08 7.76 -0.21
C THR A 4 2.54 6.60 0.63
N ILE A 5 3.44 5.74 1.11
CA ILE A 5 3.07 4.63 2.00
C ILE A 5 2.53 5.23 3.30
N GLN A 6 1.29 4.90 3.62
CA GLN A 6 0.68 5.23 4.89
C GLN A 6 1.13 4.15 5.87
N GLN A 7 2.15 4.45 6.69
CA GLN A 7 2.54 3.54 7.77
C GLN A 7 1.31 3.27 8.64
N LEU A 8 0.79 2.04 8.58
CA LEU A 8 -0.25 1.58 9.48
C LEU A 8 0.41 1.48 10.86
N SER A 9 0.13 2.44 11.73
CA SER A 9 0.67 2.54 13.10
C SER A 9 0.10 1.45 14.04
N TRP A 10 -0.08 0.23 13.54
CA TRP A 10 -0.50 -0.95 14.29
C TRP A 10 0.60 -1.46 15.24
N HIS A 11 1.84 -0.98 15.08
CA HIS A 11 3.03 -1.35 15.84
C HIS A 11 2.97 -1.06 17.35
N LYS A 12 1.93 -0.38 17.87
CA LYS A 12 1.84 -0.10 19.31
C LYS A 12 1.41 -1.29 20.18
N ARG A 13 1.16 -2.51 19.62
CA ARG A 13 0.63 -3.63 20.43
C ARG A 13 1.19 -5.04 20.25
N ARG A 14 2.20 -5.32 19.42
CA ARG A 14 2.83 -6.66 19.43
C ARG A 14 4.36 -6.55 19.37
N LYS A 15 5.00 -7.32 20.25
CA LYS A 15 6.45 -7.41 20.48
C LYS A 15 7.22 -7.47 19.16
N ALA A 16 8.35 -6.75 19.10
CA ALA A 16 9.24 -6.65 17.95
C ALA A 16 9.83 -8.03 17.55
N THR A 17 9.12 -8.73 16.68
CA THR A 17 9.79 -9.47 15.60
C THR A 17 10.06 -8.44 14.51
N VAL A 18 11.30 -8.33 14.05
CA VAL A 18 11.69 -7.36 13.01
C VAL A 18 11.05 -7.79 11.69
N GLU A 19 9.80 -7.41 11.48
CA GLU A 19 9.14 -7.56 10.19
C GLU A 19 9.67 -6.49 9.23
N PRO A 20 10.03 -6.87 7.97
CA PRO A 20 10.54 -5.92 6.99
C PRO A 20 9.57 -4.75 6.79
N GLN A 21 10.09 -3.53 6.70
CA GLN A 21 9.26 -2.35 6.46
C GLN A 21 9.16 -2.05 4.96
N PRO A 22 7.96 -1.74 4.44
CA PRO A 22 7.81 -1.36 3.05
C PRO A 22 8.43 0.02 2.82
N VAL A 23 9.38 0.12 1.89
CA VAL A 23 10.13 1.34 1.57
C VAL A 23 9.72 1.96 0.23
N ALA A 24 9.22 1.15 -0.71
CA ALA A 24 8.72 1.62 -1.99
C ALA A 24 7.57 0.75 -2.48
N ILE A 25 6.71 1.32 -3.31
CA ILE A 25 5.61 0.61 -3.95
C ILE A 25 5.48 1.00 -5.42
N GLU A 26 4.99 0.06 -6.21
CA GLU A 26 4.65 0.24 -7.61
C GLU A 26 3.27 -0.36 -7.88
N VAL A 27 2.42 0.38 -8.58
CA VAL A 27 1.07 -0.05 -8.95
C VAL A 27 0.89 0.21 -10.45
N PRO A 28 1.38 -0.68 -11.32
CA PRO A 28 1.39 -0.44 -12.77
C PRO A 28 -0.01 -0.30 -13.36
N ASP A 29 -0.98 -1.04 -12.83
CA ASP A 29 -2.37 -1.05 -13.29
C ASP A 29 -3.28 -0.11 -12.49
N PHE A 30 -2.73 0.96 -11.91
CA PHE A 30 -3.53 1.90 -11.14
C PHE A 30 -4.57 2.62 -12.01
N LYS A 31 -5.82 2.62 -11.55
CA LYS A 31 -6.93 3.38 -12.13
C LYS A 31 -7.69 4.10 -11.03
N LYS A 32 -8.03 5.38 -11.25
CA LYS A 32 -8.92 6.18 -10.38
C LYS A 32 -10.38 5.66 -10.48
N GLN A 33 -10.59 4.41 -10.09
CA GLN A 33 -11.86 3.71 -10.10
C GLN A 33 -12.02 2.98 -8.76
N VAL A 34 -13.11 3.28 -8.06
CA VAL A 34 -13.40 2.63 -6.77
C VAL A 34 -13.58 1.13 -6.99
N ASN A 35 -12.99 0.33 -6.10
CA ASN A 35 -12.99 -1.13 -6.16
C ASN A 35 -12.21 -1.75 -7.33
N HIS A 36 -11.44 -0.96 -8.09
CA HIS A 36 -10.52 -1.51 -9.07
C HIS A 36 -9.49 -2.41 -8.37
N LEU A 37 -9.39 -3.66 -8.83
CA LEU A 37 -8.40 -4.61 -8.35
C LEU A 37 -7.09 -4.36 -9.09
N CYS A 38 -5.98 -4.35 -8.35
CA CYS A 38 -4.66 -4.07 -8.89
C CYS A 38 -3.60 -4.86 -8.13
N ASP A 39 -2.51 -5.15 -8.82
CA ASP A 39 -1.33 -5.72 -8.19
C ASP A 39 -0.42 -4.60 -7.69
N ILE A 40 0.00 -4.72 -6.44
CA ILE A 40 0.86 -3.75 -5.76
C ILE A 40 2.20 -4.44 -5.50
N THR A 41 3.22 -4.04 -6.23
CA THR A 41 4.59 -4.49 -5.95
C THR A 41 5.13 -3.65 -4.81
N VAL A 42 5.56 -4.28 -3.73
CA VAL A 42 6.11 -3.64 -2.53
C VAL A 42 7.56 -4.06 -2.38
N GLN A 43 8.45 -3.08 -2.31
CA GLN A 43 9.84 -3.29 -1.92
C GLN A 43 10.01 -3.01 -0.44
N PHE A 44 10.65 -3.93 0.27
CA PHE A 44 10.95 -3.84 1.68
C PHE A 44 12.40 -3.42 1.94
N ASP A 45 12.67 -2.93 3.15
CA ASP A 45 13.99 -2.47 3.61
C ASP A 45 15.06 -3.57 3.60
N ASN A 46 14.67 -4.83 3.79
CA ASN A 46 15.54 -6.00 3.67
C ASN A 46 15.91 -6.36 2.20
N GLY A 47 15.40 -5.61 1.22
CA GLY A 47 15.60 -5.86 -0.21
C GLY A 47 14.59 -6.82 -0.84
N GLU A 48 13.67 -7.39 -0.04
CA GLU A 48 12.62 -8.28 -0.53
C GLU A 48 11.60 -7.51 -1.36
N ARG A 49 11.05 -8.16 -2.38
CA ARG A 49 9.96 -7.63 -3.20
C ARG A 49 8.81 -8.61 -3.18
N LEU A 50 7.63 -8.13 -2.78
CA LEU A 50 6.42 -8.93 -2.78
C LEU A 50 5.35 -8.26 -3.62
N VAL A 51 4.55 -9.10 -4.27
CA VAL A 51 3.34 -8.65 -4.96
C VAL A 51 2.16 -8.90 -4.03
N LEU A 52 1.43 -7.84 -3.72
CA LEU A 52 0.20 -7.86 -2.94
C LEU A 52 -0.98 -7.63 -3.87
N THR A 53 -2.03 -8.44 -3.72
CA THR A 53 -3.30 -8.12 -4.36
C THR A 53 -3.96 -6.98 -3.61
N GLY A 54 -4.31 -5.93 -4.33
CA GLY A 54 -4.85 -4.72 -3.75
C GLY A 54 -6.08 -4.19 -4.44
N ARG A 55 -6.66 -3.20 -3.79
CA ARG A 55 -7.88 -2.52 -4.24
C ARG A 55 -7.71 -1.01 -4.14
N VAL A 56 -8.14 -0.33 -5.20
CA VAL A 56 -8.25 1.13 -5.22
C VAL A 56 -9.47 1.57 -4.43
N THR A 57 -9.26 2.55 -3.56
CA THR A 57 -10.28 3.19 -2.74
C THR A 57 -10.20 4.69 -2.92
N GLN A 58 -11.32 5.37 -2.73
CA GLN A 58 -11.38 6.82 -2.69
C GLN A 58 -12.00 7.23 -1.36
N HIS A 59 -11.38 8.20 -0.69
CA HIS A 59 -11.97 8.77 0.52
C HIS A 59 -13.23 9.57 0.13
N PRO A 60 -14.41 9.27 0.71
CA PRO A 60 -15.68 9.84 0.24
C PRO A 60 -15.81 11.35 0.47
N ILE A 61 -15.13 11.89 1.50
CA ILE A 61 -15.17 13.33 1.84
C ILE A 61 -14.10 14.12 1.08
N THR A 62 -12.83 13.71 1.15
CA THR A 62 -11.70 14.46 0.60
C THR A 62 -11.40 14.13 -0.86
N GLY A 63 -12.01 13.09 -1.43
CA GLY A 63 -11.77 12.64 -2.81
C GLY A 63 -10.39 12.00 -3.04
N VAL A 64 -9.58 11.85 -1.98
CA VAL A 64 -8.22 11.31 -2.05
C VAL A 64 -8.24 9.84 -2.45
N TRP A 65 -7.44 9.49 -3.44
CA TRP A 65 -7.27 8.12 -3.90
C TRP A 65 -6.20 7.40 -3.07
N SER A 66 -6.46 6.14 -2.74
CA SER A 66 -5.52 5.26 -2.03
C SER A 66 -5.61 3.84 -2.57
N VAL A 67 -4.51 3.11 -2.46
CA VAL A 67 -4.46 1.66 -2.71
C VAL A 67 -4.22 0.93 -1.40
N ASN A 68 -4.89 -0.20 -1.21
CA ASN A 68 -4.69 -1.07 -0.06
C ASN A 68 -4.44 -2.48 -0.56
N GLY A 69 -3.31 -3.07 -0.18
CA GLY A 69 -2.89 -4.42 -0.55
C GLY A 69 -2.73 -5.32 0.66
N ILE A 70 -3.00 -6.61 0.47
CA ILE A 70 -2.77 -7.65 1.48
C ILE A 70 -2.36 -8.95 0.79
N ASN A 71 -1.55 -9.78 1.44
CA ASN A 71 -1.27 -11.15 0.99
C ASN A 71 -1.74 -12.21 2.00
N GLY A 72 -1.66 -13.47 1.58
CA GLY A 72 -2.03 -14.63 2.42
C GLY A 72 -1.16 -14.81 3.67
N SER A 73 0.02 -14.17 3.72
CA SER A 73 0.91 -14.17 4.88
C SER A 73 0.50 -13.14 5.95
N GLY A 74 -0.52 -12.32 5.68
CA GLY A 74 -1.00 -11.27 6.57
C GLY A 74 -0.22 -9.95 6.48
N GLN A 75 0.70 -9.82 5.52
CA GLN A 75 1.36 -8.54 5.24
C GLN A 75 0.39 -7.64 4.48
N ALA A 76 0.27 -6.39 4.94
CA ALA A 76 -0.61 -5.41 4.34
C ALA A 76 0.11 -4.08 4.13
N VAL A 77 -0.25 -3.39 3.04
CA VAL A 77 0.23 -2.03 2.74
C VAL A 77 -0.96 -1.13 2.44
N SER A 78 -0.87 0.11 2.89
CA SER A 78 -1.79 1.17 2.49
C SER A 78 -0.95 2.31 1.92
N ALA A 79 -1.37 2.88 0.80
CA ALA A 79 -0.67 4.00 0.20
C ALA A 79 -1.64 5.00 -0.40
N ARG A 80 -1.32 6.28 -0.19
CA ARG A 80 -2.07 7.41 -0.70
C ARG A 80 -1.49 7.85 -2.03
N TYR A 81 -2.35 8.08 -3.01
CA TYR A 81 -2.02 8.69 -4.27
C TYR A 81 -1.98 10.22 -4.14
N HIS A 82 -0.95 10.84 -4.71
CA HIS A 82 -0.81 12.28 -4.85
C HIS A 82 -0.92 12.62 -6.34
N ASP A 83 -1.94 13.38 -6.75
CA ASP A 83 -1.90 13.98 -8.08
C ASP A 83 -0.69 14.91 -8.13
N GLU A 84 0.28 14.62 -9.00
CA GLU A 84 1.18 15.66 -9.49
C GLU A 84 0.31 16.52 -10.42
N GLY A 85 -0.10 17.68 -9.90
CA GLY A 85 -0.94 18.64 -10.61
C GLY A 85 -0.27 19.28 -11.81
#